data_AF-A0A8S3JDU9-F1
#
_entry.id   AF-A0A8S3JDU9-F1
#
_cell.length_a   1.000
_cell.length_b   1.000
_cell.length_c   1.000
_cell.angle_alpha   90.00
_cell.angle_beta   90.00
_cell.angle_gamma   90.00
#
_symmetry.space_group_name_H-M   'P 1'
#
loop_
_entity.id
_entity.type
_entity.pdbx_description
1 polymer ?
#
loop_
_entity_poly.entity_id
_entity_poly.type
_entity_poly.pdbx_seq_one_letter_code
_entity_poly.pdbx_strand_id
1 'polypeptide(L)'
;MFGIPNVGADICGFELETTEELCTRWMQLGAFYPFMRNHNDLGHRDQDPAVFSWTAQQIMKQALLMRYSLAPFWYTLHHQAAMTSRTLVQPLHF
;
A
#
# COMPACT_ATOMS: atom_id res chain seq x y z
N MET A 1 -3.75 2.33 16.85
CA MET A 1 -4.29 2.04 18.19
C MET A 1 -3.31 1.26 19.06
N PHE A 2 -2.72 0.16 18.57
CA PHE A 2 -1.91 -0.77 19.39
C PHE A 2 -0.39 -0.48 19.42
N GLY A 3 0.07 0.70 19.02
CA GLY A 3 1.51 1.03 19.03
C GLY A 3 2.37 0.30 17.99
N ILE A 4 1.77 -0.37 17.00
CA ILE A 4 2.47 -1.03 15.89
C ILE A 4 2.06 -0.35 14.58
N PRO A 5 2.58 0.85 14.26
CA PRO A 5 2.05 1.65 13.17
C PRO A 5 2.69 1.35 11.81
N ASN A 6 3.82 0.64 11.77
CA ASN A 6 4.45 0.20 10.51
C ASN A 6 3.80 -1.11 10.03
N VAL A 7 2.60 -1.02 9.48
CA VAL A 7 1.74 -2.15 9.13
C VAL A 7 1.12 -1.97 7.74
N GLY A 8 0.83 -3.08 7.08
CA GLY A 8 0.07 -3.16 5.83
C GLY A 8 -0.24 -4.62 5.49
N ALA A 9 -1.23 -4.83 4.64
CA ALA A 9 -1.56 -6.14 4.08
C ALA A 9 -0.82 -6.35 2.75
N ASP A 10 -0.74 -7.61 2.30
CA ASP A 10 -0.20 -7.94 0.97
C ASP A 10 -1.12 -7.38 -0.12
N ILE A 11 -0.60 -6.40 -0.85
CA ILE A 11 -1.33 -5.69 -1.90
C ILE A 11 -1.57 -6.65 -3.06
N CYS A 12 -2.80 -6.59 -3.58
CA CYS A 12 -3.38 -7.51 -4.57
C CYS A 12 -3.80 -8.89 -4.02
N GLY A 13 -3.45 -9.20 -2.77
CA GLY A 13 -3.78 -10.46 -2.09
C GLY A 13 -2.61 -11.43 -2.11
N PHE A 14 -2.50 -12.25 -1.07
CA PHE A 14 -1.49 -13.31 -0.98
C PHE A 14 -2.00 -14.64 -1.52
N GLU A 15 -3.21 -15.03 -1.11
CA GLU A 15 -3.90 -16.23 -1.57
C GLU A 15 -4.85 -15.92 -2.72
N LEU A 16 -5.07 -16.92 -3.60
CA LEU A 16 -5.94 -16.89 -4.75
C LEU A 16 -5.47 -15.91 -5.85
N GLU A 17 -6.05 -16.08 -7.03
CA GLU A 17 -5.76 -15.23 -8.18
C GLU A 17 -6.44 -13.87 -8.05
N THR A 18 -5.65 -12.80 -8.08
CA THR A 18 -6.17 -11.44 -8.14
C THR A 18 -6.83 -11.15 -9.49
N THR A 19 -7.68 -10.12 -9.53
CA THR A 19 -8.19 -9.57 -10.80
C THR A 19 -7.54 -8.23 -11.08
N GLU A 20 -7.48 -7.81 -12.36
CA GLU A 20 -6.91 -6.52 -12.73
C GLU A 20 -7.60 -5.35 -11.99
N GLU A 21 -8.94 -5.39 -11.91
CA GLU A 21 -9.70 -4.37 -11.18
C GLU A 21 -9.33 -4.37 -9.69
N LEU A 22 -9.30 -5.55 -9.05
CA LEU A 22 -8.96 -5.68 -7.63
C LEU A 22 -7.55 -5.17 -7.36
N CYS A 23 -6.55 -5.64 -8.09
CA CYS A 23 -5.16 -5.24 -7.90
C CYS A 23 -4.95 -3.74 -8.18
N THR A 24 -5.66 -3.18 -9.16
CA THR A 24 -5.64 -1.72 -9.42
C THR A 24 -6.18 -0.93 -8.23
N ARG A 25 -7.33 -1.34 -7.68
CA ARG A 25 -7.90 -0.69 -6.48
C ARG A 25 -7.04 -0.88 -5.25
N TRP A 26 -6.46 -2.07 -5.08
CA TRP A 26 -5.61 -2.36 -3.95
C TRP A 26 -4.29 -1.57 -4.01
N MET A 27 -3.71 -1.36 -5.18
CA MET A 27 -2.55 -0.47 -5.33
C MET A 27 -2.87 0.97 -4.95
N GLN A 28 -4.07 1.48 -5.30
CA GLN A 28 -4.53 2.81 -4.89
C GLN A 28 -4.66 2.94 -3.37
N LEU A 29 -5.27 1.97 -2.70
CA LEU A 29 -5.40 1.94 -1.24
C LEU A 29 -4.05 1.70 -0.54
N GLY A 30 -3.32 0.69 -1.00
CA GLY A 30 -2.08 0.20 -0.42
C GLY A 30 -0.93 1.20 -0.52
N ALA A 31 -0.99 2.14 -1.46
CA ALA A 31 -0.11 3.31 -1.48
C ALA A 31 -0.14 4.12 -0.16
N PHE A 32 -1.23 4.02 0.60
CA PHE A 32 -1.41 4.65 1.92
C PHE A 32 -1.21 3.71 3.11
N TYR A 33 -0.79 2.45 2.90
CA TYR A 33 -0.31 1.63 4.01
C TYR A 33 1.05 2.16 4.50
N PRO A 34 1.27 2.30 5.81
CA PRO A 34 2.60 2.59 6.35
C PRO A 34 3.68 1.64 5.81
N PHE A 35 3.41 0.33 5.88
CA PHE A 35 4.21 -0.70 5.21
C PHE A 35 3.51 -1.14 3.90
N MET A 36 4.09 -0.78 2.76
CA MET A 36 3.53 -1.10 1.43
C MET A 36 4.32 -2.24 0.79
N ARG A 37 3.66 -3.39 0.55
CA ARG A 37 4.26 -4.55 -0.12
C ARG A 37 3.22 -5.24 -1.00
N ASN A 38 3.57 -5.54 -2.25
CA ASN A 38 2.91 -6.57 -3.05
C ASN A 38 3.68 -7.88 -2.83
N HIS A 39 2.97 -8.93 -2.48
CA HIS A 39 3.54 -10.26 -2.23
C HIS A 39 2.52 -11.31 -2.65
N ASN A 40 2.99 -12.37 -3.30
CA ASN A 40 2.16 -13.39 -3.91
C ASN A 40 2.61 -14.78 -3.43
N ASP A 41 1.69 -15.74 -3.38
CA ASP A 41 2.00 -17.12 -3.04
C ASP A 41 2.52 -17.91 -4.25
N LEU A 42 3.27 -18.98 -3.98
CA LEU A 42 3.85 -19.85 -4.99
C LEU A 42 2.75 -20.55 -5.80
N GLY A 43 2.87 -20.50 -7.12
CA GLY A 43 1.96 -21.20 -8.04
C GLY A 43 0.73 -20.40 -8.47
N HIS A 44 0.55 -19.18 -7.94
CA HIS A 44 -0.43 -18.22 -8.47
C HIS A 44 0.15 -17.45 -9.67
N ARG A 45 -0.71 -16.84 -10.49
CA ARG A 45 -0.26 -16.00 -11.61
C ARG A 45 0.46 -14.77 -11.10
N ASP A 46 1.37 -14.26 -11.93
CA ASP A 46 2.11 -13.04 -11.63
C ASP A 46 1.15 -11.86 -11.42
N GLN A 47 1.47 -11.03 -10.41
CA GLN A 47 0.68 -9.86 -10.04
C GLN A 47 1.55 -8.62 -9.76
N ASP A 48 2.80 -8.60 -10.24
CA ASP A 48 3.55 -7.35 -10.27
C ASP A 48 2.87 -6.36 -11.24
N PRO A 49 2.97 -5.04 -11.00
CA PRO A 49 2.19 -4.07 -11.78
C PRO A 49 2.39 -4.17 -13.31
N ALA A 50 3.53 -4.68 -13.79
CA ALA A 50 3.84 -4.69 -15.22
C ALA A 50 3.10 -5.78 -16.01
N VAL A 51 2.46 -6.75 -15.34
CA VAL A 51 1.72 -7.85 -16.01
C VAL A 51 0.29 -7.46 -16.42
N PHE A 52 -0.24 -6.37 -15.88
CA PHE A 52 -1.60 -5.91 -16.16
C PHE A 52 -1.68 -5.07 -17.43
N SER A 53 -2.90 -4.74 -17.88
CA SER A 53 -3.12 -3.87 -19.03
C SER A 53 -2.42 -2.52 -18.89
N TRP A 54 -2.09 -1.88 -20.03
CA TRP A 54 -1.44 -0.56 -20.03
C TRP A 54 -2.22 0.48 -19.21
N THR A 55 -3.55 0.44 -19.27
CA THR A 55 -4.41 1.34 -18.50
C THR A 55 -4.25 1.12 -16.99
N ALA A 56 -4.30 -0.14 -16.54
CA ALA A 56 -4.08 -0.50 -15.14
C ALA A 56 -2.68 -0.09 -14.68
N GLN A 57 -1.65 -0.34 -15.50
CA GLN A 57 -0.27 0.10 -15.22
C GLN A 57 -0.17 1.60 -14.97
N GLN A 58 -0.82 2.45 -15.80
CA GLN A 58 -0.77 3.90 -15.59
C GLN A 58 -1.43 4.31 -14.26
N ILE A 59 -2.54 3.66 -13.89
CA ILE A 59 -3.23 3.94 -12.62
C ILE A 59 -2.37 3.49 -11.43
N MET A 60 -1.81 2.28 -11.46
CA MET A 60 -0.94 1.76 -10.42
C MET A 60 0.34 2.61 -10.27
N LYS A 61 0.92 3.04 -11.40
CA LYS A 61 2.07 3.97 -11.43
C LYS A 61 1.71 5.30 -10.77
N GLN A 62 0.53 5.84 -11.04
CA GLN A 62 0.09 7.10 -10.41
C GLN A 62 -0.05 6.95 -8.89
N ALA A 63 -0.57 5.81 -8.40
CA ALA A 63 -0.64 5.52 -6.97
C ALA A 63 0.76 5.44 -6.32
N LEU A 64 1.72 4.78 -6.99
CA LEU A 64 3.11 4.73 -6.55
C LEU A 64 3.74 6.13 -6.52
N LEU A 65 3.62 6.91 -7.61
CA LEU A 65 4.15 8.27 -7.67
C LEU A 65 3.56 9.18 -6.58
N MET A 66 2.27 9.03 -6.28
CA MET A 66 1.63 9.74 -5.16
C MET A 66 2.25 9.34 -3.81
N ARG A 67 2.53 8.06 -3.58
CA ARG A 67 3.22 7.65 -2.34
C ARG A 67 4.62 8.26 -2.25
N TYR A 68 5.39 8.22 -3.34
CA TYR A 68 6.75 8.76 -3.36
C TYR A 68 6.78 10.28 -3.19
N SER A 69 5.79 11.02 -3.72
CA SER A 69 5.68 12.46 -3.48
C SER A 69 5.39 12.79 -2.01
N LEU A 70 4.72 11.87 -1.29
CA LEU A 70 4.46 11.96 0.15
C LEU A 70 5.59 11.37 1.02
N ALA A 71 6.70 10.89 0.47
CA ALA A 71 7.74 10.23 1.27
C ALA A 71 8.27 11.08 2.45
N PRO A 72 8.51 12.41 2.31
CA PRO A 72 8.91 13.25 3.45
C PRO A 72 7.81 13.36 4.52
N PHE A 73 6.54 13.37 4.10
CA PHE A 73 5.40 13.40 5.00
C PHE A 73 5.28 12.08 5.78
N TRP A 74 5.38 10.93 5.11
CA TRP A 74 5.42 9.61 5.75
C TRP A 74 6.54 9.52 6.78
N TYR A 75 7.74 9.98 6.44
CA TYR A 75 8.87 9.99 7.36
C TYR A 75 8.61 10.86 8.60
N THR A 76 7.99 12.03 8.40
CA THR A 76 7.60 12.92 9.50
C THR A 76 6.59 12.25 10.44
N LEU A 77 5.59 11.56 9.89
CA LEU A 77 4.62 10.81 10.70
C LEU A 77 5.26 9.64 11.46
N HIS A 78 6.21 8.92 10.84
CA HIS A 78 7.04 7.92 11.53
C HIS A 78 7.81 8.52 12.71
N HIS A 79 8.45 9.67 12.51
CA HIS A 79 9.17 10.36 13.59
C HIS A 79 8.21 10.77 14.72
N GLN A 80 7.06 11.36 14.40
CA GLN A 80 6.06 11.75 15.41
C GLN A 80 5.54 10.54 16.19
N ALA A 81 5.30 9.41 15.55
CA ALA A 81 4.87 8.17 16.21
C ALA A 81 5.97 7.51 17.05
N ALA A 82 7.26 7.78 16.75
CA ALA A 82 8.37 7.31 17.57
C ALA A 82 8.57 8.20 18.82
N MET A 83 8.35 9.51 18.68
CA MET A 83 8.54 10.48 19.77
C MET A 83 7.32 10.64 20.67
N THR A 84 6.14 10.26 20.18
CA THR A 84 4.85 10.44 20.87
C THR A 84 3.98 9.20 20.69
N SER A 85 2.91 9.06 21.46
CA SER A 85 1.95 7.95 21.28
C SER A 85 0.95 8.16 20.12
N ARG A 86 1.27 9.01 19.14
CA ARG A 86 0.44 9.22 17.94
C ARG A 86 0.59 8.05 16.95
N THR A 87 -0.43 7.84 16.13
CA THR A 87 -0.45 6.80 15.08
C THR A 87 -0.26 7.42 13.70
N LEU A 88 0.32 6.66 12.75
CA LEU A 88 0.58 7.14 11.39
C LEU A 88 -0.70 7.38 10.59
N VAL A 89 -1.58 6.39 10.58
CA VAL A 89 -2.90 6.43 9.96
C VAL A 89 -3.94 6.38 11.08
N GLN A 90 -4.95 7.25 11.00
CA GLN A 90 -5.98 7.44 12.02
C GLN A 90 -7.36 7.29 11.39
N PRO A 91 -8.31 6.59 12.05
CA PRO A 91 -9.70 6.68 11.64
C PRO A 91 -10.29 8.02 12.10
N LEU A 92 -11.36 8.46 11.43
CA LEU A 92 -11.88 9.83 11.53
C LEU A 92 -12.39 10.27 12.92
N HIS A 93 -12.58 9.35 13.86
CA HIS A 93 -13.12 9.65 15.20
C HIS A 93 -12.05 9.93 16.27
N PHE A 94 -10.76 9.91 15.91
CA PHE A 94 -9.64 10.21 16.83
C PHE A 94 -9.30 11.70 16.90
#